data_AF-A0A2Z5K0B2-F1
#
_entry.id   AF-A0A2Z5K0B2-F1
#
_cell.length_a   1.000
_cell.length_b   1.000
_cell.length_c   1.000
_cell.angle_alpha   90.00
_cell.angle_beta   90.00
_cell.angle_gamma   90.00
#
_symmetry.space_group_name_H-M   'P 1'
#
loop_
_entity.id
_entity.type
_entity.pdbx_description
1 polymer ?
#
loop_
_entity_poly.entity_id
_entity_poly.type
_entity_poly.pdbx_seq_one_letter_code
_entity_poly.pdbx_strand_id
1 'polypeptide(L)'
;MGLFDKLTGTQHPDDGVVPRPVEEVRAALLALNGPDVPYAVLVGAAEGADVVAEWRLAEPAWQNLFVRSQLSRAVRFRMRFVEAEHEVRVVEEGREVTRVGNPPRLSISRQYTRGPDRTVTRHYTLGRGESGRLEATETFRFDSAELRDPLRDIVLTSGWTWRSVVFGRL
;
A
#
# COMPACT_ATOMS: atom_id res chain seq x y z
N MET A 1 -17.91 -7.17 14.98
CA MET A 1 -17.09 -5.96 14.75
C MET A 1 -17.46 -4.89 15.77
N GLY A 2 -16.49 -4.46 16.58
CA GLY A 2 -16.67 -3.42 17.60
C GLY A 2 -16.53 -2.00 17.04
N LEU A 3 -17.05 -1.00 17.75
CA LEU A 3 -16.94 0.41 17.36
C LEU A 3 -15.48 0.89 17.29
N PHE A 4 -14.59 0.26 18.09
CA PHE A 4 -13.14 0.55 18.12
C PHE A 4 -12.40 0.02 16.89
N ASP A 5 -12.80 -1.12 16.33
CA ASP A 5 -12.16 -1.71 15.14
C ASP A 5 -12.28 -0.80 13.91
N LYS A 6 -13.41 -0.07 13.81
CA LYS A 6 -13.65 0.93 12.76
C LYS A 6 -12.74 2.14 12.86
N LEU A 7 -12.32 2.52 14.07
CA LEU A 7 -11.44 3.68 14.31
C LEU A 7 -9.97 3.34 14.09
N THR A 8 -9.57 2.08 14.32
CA THR A 8 -8.19 1.61 14.11
C THR A 8 -7.99 0.97 12.73
N GLY A 9 -9.03 0.80 11.91
CA GLY A 9 -8.93 0.08 10.66
C GLY A 9 -8.51 -1.38 10.84
N THR A 10 -8.89 -1.97 11.98
CA THR A 10 -8.63 -3.38 12.31
C THR A 10 -9.58 -4.27 11.52
N GLN A 11 -9.05 -5.36 10.97
CA GLN A 11 -9.83 -6.40 10.31
C GLN A 11 -9.41 -7.76 10.87
N HIS A 12 -10.40 -8.56 11.22
CA HIS A 12 -10.20 -9.90 11.78
C HIS A 12 -10.42 -10.96 10.70
N PRO A 13 -9.73 -12.12 10.80
CA PRO A 13 -10.00 -13.25 9.93
C PRO A 13 -11.44 -13.75 10.11
N ASP A 14 -11.95 -14.48 9.11
CA ASP A 14 -13.25 -15.13 9.21
C ASP A 14 -13.28 -16.16 10.36
N ASP A 15 -14.47 -16.38 10.93
CA ASP A 15 -14.66 -17.34 12.01
C ASP A 15 -14.24 -18.75 11.57
N GLY A 16 -13.42 -19.42 12.39
CA GLY A 16 -12.94 -20.78 12.13
C GLY A 16 -11.66 -20.87 11.31
N VAL A 17 -11.08 -19.75 10.86
CA VAL A 17 -9.73 -19.76 10.28
C VAL A 17 -8.69 -19.94 11.39
N VAL A 18 -7.97 -21.05 11.36
CA VAL A 18 -6.90 -21.34 12.33
C VAL A 18 -5.66 -20.52 11.99
N PRO A 19 -5.06 -19.79 12.96
CA PRO A 19 -3.84 -19.03 12.72
C PRO A 19 -2.68 -19.93 12.27
N ARG A 20 -2.06 -19.57 11.15
CA ARG A 20 -0.86 -20.24 10.64
C ARG A 20 0.39 -19.79 11.41
N PRO A 21 1.48 -20.59 11.40
CA PRO A 21 2.77 -20.17 11.92
C PRO A 21 3.25 -18.86 11.29
N VAL A 22 3.89 -17.99 12.07
CA VAL A 22 4.35 -16.67 11.61
C VAL A 22 5.23 -16.73 10.37
N GLU A 23 6.08 -17.76 10.27
CA GLU A 23 6.98 -17.96 9.13
C GLU A 23 6.22 -18.28 7.84
N GLU A 24 5.08 -18.98 7.94
CA GLU A 24 4.22 -19.22 6.77
C GLU A 24 3.53 -17.94 6.32
N VAL A 25 3.09 -17.09 7.25
CA VAL A 25 2.50 -15.78 6.92
C VAL A 25 3.53 -14.87 6.28
N ARG A 26 4.75 -14.82 6.85
CA ARG A 26 5.89 -14.07 6.30
C ARG A 26 6.21 -14.54 4.88
N ALA A 27 6.32 -15.86 4.68
CA ALA A 27 6.60 -16.44 3.36
C ALA A 27 5.49 -16.11 2.34
N ALA A 28 4.22 -16.21 2.74
CA ALA A 28 3.08 -15.86 1.89
C ALA A 28 3.11 -14.39 1.47
N LEU A 29 3.40 -13.47 2.41
CA LEU A 29 3.54 -12.05 2.10
C LEU A 29 4.70 -11.78 1.12
N LEU A 30 5.85 -12.43 1.32
CA LEU A 30 7.00 -12.30 0.41
C LEU A 30 6.71 -12.90 -0.98
N ALA A 31 5.85 -13.91 -1.07
CA ALA A 31 5.43 -14.52 -2.32
C ALA A 31 4.51 -13.63 -3.18
N LEU A 32 4.01 -12.49 -2.64
CA LEU A 32 3.32 -11.48 -3.45
C LEU A 32 4.23 -10.79 -4.48
N ASN A 33 5.54 -10.93 -4.34
CA ASN A 33 6.45 -10.41 -5.34
C ASN A 33 6.31 -11.18 -6.66
N GLY A 34 6.25 -10.42 -7.75
CA GLY A 34 6.34 -10.94 -9.10
C GLY A 34 6.99 -9.93 -10.04
N PRO A 35 7.31 -10.33 -11.28
CA PRO A 35 7.76 -9.41 -12.31
C PRO A 35 6.64 -8.48 -12.82
N ASP A 36 5.38 -8.85 -12.60
CA ASP A 36 4.19 -8.17 -13.13
C ASP A 36 3.46 -7.31 -12.09
N VAL A 37 4.03 -7.10 -10.91
CA VAL A 37 3.45 -6.25 -9.87
C VAL A 37 4.27 -4.98 -9.64
N PRO A 38 3.62 -3.80 -9.52
CA PRO A 38 4.29 -2.51 -9.38
C PRO A 38 4.84 -2.24 -7.97
N TYR A 39 4.86 -3.24 -7.09
CA TYR A 39 5.30 -3.14 -5.70
C TYR A 39 6.29 -4.25 -5.35
N ALA A 40 7.08 -4.03 -4.30
CA ALA A 40 7.98 -5.00 -3.72
C ALA A 40 7.59 -5.25 -2.27
N VAL A 41 7.69 -6.51 -1.84
CA VAL A 41 7.52 -6.95 -0.45
C VAL A 41 8.84 -7.53 0.04
N LEU A 42 9.44 -6.93 1.06
CA LEU A 42 10.81 -7.22 1.49
C LEU A 42 10.84 -7.52 2.98
N VAL A 43 11.89 -8.23 3.44
CA VAL A 43 12.17 -8.39 4.86
C VAL A 43 12.54 -7.02 5.45
N GLY A 44 11.90 -6.66 6.56
CA GLY A 44 11.91 -5.30 7.10
C GLY A 44 12.92 -5.01 8.21
N ALA A 45 13.84 -5.93 8.53
CA ALA A 45 14.62 -5.86 9.77
C ALA A 45 15.41 -4.54 9.92
N ALA A 46 15.96 -4.02 8.81
CA ALA A 46 16.66 -2.73 8.78
C ALA A 46 15.75 -1.51 9.05
N GLU A 47 14.44 -1.68 8.89
CA GLU A 47 13.39 -0.65 9.00
C GLU A 47 12.60 -0.76 10.32
N GLY A 48 13.05 -1.62 11.24
CA GLY A 48 12.36 -1.94 12.49
C GLY A 48 11.03 -2.65 12.28
N ALA A 49 10.89 -3.37 11.17
CA ALA A 49 9.70 -4.13 10.78
C ALA A 49 10.06 -5.59 10.49
N ASP A 50 9.08 -6.48 10.48
CA ASP A 50 9.28 -7.84 9.99
C ASP A 50 9.22 -7.89 8.46
N VAL A 51 8.29 -7.14 7.89
CA VAL A 51 8.03 -7.06 6.45
C VAL A 51 7.75 -5.61 6.07
N VAL A 52 8.26 -5.18 4.93
CA VAL A 52 8.01 -3.86 4.34
C VAL A 52 7.46 -4.06 2.94
N ALA A 53 6.40 -3.34 2.60
CA ALA A 53 5.86 -3.31 1.25
C ALA A 53 5.85 -1.89 0.70
N GLU A 54 6.39 -1.68 -0.49
CA GLU A 54 6.52 -0.37 -1.12
C GLU A 54 6.44 -0.43 -2.65
N TRP A 55 6.08 0.69 -3.26
CA TRP A 55 6.06 0.82 -4.72
C TRP A 55 7.46 0.80 -5.32
N ARG A 56 7.61 0.17 -6.48
CA ARG A 56 8.88 0.05 -7.22
C ARG A 56 9.24 1.32 -7.98
N LEU A 57 9.20 2.47 -7.32
CA LEU A 57 9.37 3.79 -7.95
C LEU A 57 10.71 3.96 -8.67
N ALA A 58 11.76 3.28 -8.17
CA ALA A 58 13.10 3.33 -8.74
C ALA A 58 13.31 2.37 -9.92
N GLU A 59 12.46 1.34 -10.08
CA GLU A 59 12.64 0.32 -11.11
C GLU A 59 12.25 0.86 -12.50
N PRO A 60 13.17 0.82 -13.48
CA PRO A 60 12.90 1.35 -14.83
C PRO A 60 11.66 0.74 -15.51
N ALA A 61 11.40 -0.55 -15.25
CA ALA A 61 10.24 -1.27 -15.80
C ALA A 61 8.90 -0.61 -15.43
N TRP A 62 8.84 0.01 -14.24
CA TRP A 62 7.61 0.61 -13.70
C TRP A 62 7.57 2.14 -13.85
N GLN A 63 8.68 2.79 -14.20
CA GLN A 63 8.73 4.25 -14.35
C GLN A 63 7.71 4.76 -15.37
N ASN A 64 7.58 4.10 -16.52
CA ASN A 64 6.61 4.54 -17.54
C ASN A 64 5.17 4.42 -17.05
N LEU A 65 4.83 3.33 -16.34
CA LEU A 65 3.53 3.16 -15.71
C LEU A 65 3.24 4.36 -14.81
N PHE A 66 4.10 4.64 -13.83
CA PHE A 66 3.85 5.70 -12.84
C PHE A 66 3.92 7.12 -13.42
N VAL A 67 4.75 7.34 -14.45
CA VAL A 67 4.82 8.62 -15.17
C VAL A 67 3.51 8.85 -15.92
N ARG A 68 2.98 7.87 -16.66
CA ARG A 68 1.68 8.00 -17.33
C ARG A 68 0.54 8.13 -16.34
N SER A 69 0.67 7.46 -15.20
CA SER A 69 -0.31 7.47 -14.14
C SER A 69 -0.28 8.74 -13.29
N GLN A 70 0.48 9.79 -13.60
CA GLN A 70 0.47 11.02 -12.77
C GLN A 70 0.70 10.80 -11.26
N LEU A 71 1.45 9.76 -10.87
CA LEU A 71 1.66 9.42 -9.46
C LEU A 71 2.31 10.59 -8.71
N SER A 72 1.59 11.13 -7.72
CA SER A 72 2.03 12.24 -6.86
C SER A 72 2.24 11.83 -5.41
N ARG A 73 1.69 10.67 -5.00
CA ARG A 73 1.86 10.09 -3.66
C ARG A 73 2.04 8.58 -3.78
N ALA A 74 3.04 8.05 -3.11
CA ALA A 74 3.29 6.64 -2.92
C ALA A 74 3.05 6.28 -1.45
N VAL A 75 2.77 5.01 -1.18
CA VAL A 75 2.63 4.50 0.19
C VAL A 75 3.68 3.42 0.46
N ARG A 76 4.07 3.33 1.72
CA ARG A 76 4.90 2.27 2.26
C ARG A 76 4.19 1.67 3.46
N PHE A 77 4.08 0.35 3.48
CA PHE A 77 3.55 -0.39 4.62
C PHE A 77 4.72 -1.04 5.37
N ARG A 78 4.82 -0.77 6.67
CA ARG A 78 5.72 -1.48 7.58
C ARG A 78 4.89 -2.37 8.48
N MET A 79 5.20 -3.66 8.49
CA MET A 79 4.41 -4.68 9.16
C MET A 79 5.26 -5.37 10.23
N ARG A 80 4.65 -5.64 11.39
CA ARG A 80 5.25 -6.42 12.46
C ARG A 80 4.30 -7.49 12.96
N PHE A 81 4.82 -8.69 13.18
CA PHE A 81 4.06 -9.79 13.74
C PHE A 81 4.02 -9.72 15.28
N VAL A 82 2.84 -9.97 15.83
CA VAL A 82 2.61 -10.16 17.26
C VAL A 82 2.04 -11.56 17.43
N GLU A 83 2.93 -12.54 17.54
CA GLU A 83 2.59 -13.98 17.59
C GLU A 83 1.61 -14.32 18.71
N ALA A 84 1.79 -13.75 19.91
CA ALA A 84 0.92 -14.03 21.05
C ALA A 84 -0.57 -13.75 20.76
N GLU A 85 -0.85 -12.76 19.92
CA GLU A 85 -2.21 -12.31 19.59
C GLU A 85 -2.63 -12.73 18.17
N HIS A 86 -1.74 -13.39 17.42
CA HIS A 86 -1.89 -13.63 15.98
C HIS A 86 -2.30 -12.37 15.22
N GLU A 87 -1.59 -11.26 15.48
CA GLU A 87 -1.87 -9.94 14.93
C GLU A 87 -0.70 -9.43 14.08
N VAL A 88 -1.00 -8.80 12.95
CA VAL A 88 -0.05 -8.02 12.16
C VAL A 88 -0.33 -6.55 12.38
N ARG A 89 0.62 -5.85 13.01
CA ARG A 89 0.57 -4.40 13.18
C ARG A 89 1.14 -3.73 11.95
N VAL A 90 0.35 -2.84 11.35
CA VAL A 90 0.68 -2.20 10.08
C VAL A 90 0.74 -0.70 10.25
N VAL A 91 1.88 -0.12 9.91
CA VAL A 91 2.07 1.32 9.77
C VAL A 91 2.06 1.65 8.28
N GLU A 92 1.11 2.46 7.84
CA GLU A 92 1.09 3.07 6.52
C GLU A 92 1.80 4.43 6.57
N GLU A 93 2.76 4.63 5.66
CA GLU A 93 3.55 5.86 5.51
C GLU A 93 3.37 6.42 4.11
N GLY A 94 2.83 7.64 4.03
CA GLY A 94 2.73 8.36 2.77
C GLY A 94 4.07 9.00 2.37
N ARG A 95 4.40 8.95 1.09
CA ARG A 95 5.53 9.65 0.47
C ARG A 95 5.04 10.45 -0.73
N GLU A 96 5.34 11.74 -0.74
CA GLU A 96 5.11 12.59 -1.91
C GLU A 96 6.18 12.30 -2.96
N VAL A 97 5.74 12.22 -4.21
CA VAL A 97 6.58 11.88 -5.35
C VAL A 97 6.49 13.02 -6.37
N THR A 98 7.64 13.58 -6.74
CA THR A 98 7.75 14.61 -7.77
C THR A 98 8.41 14.05 -9.02
N ARG A 99 8.18 14.77 -10.13
CA ARG A 99 8.83 14.49 -11.41
C ARG A 99 10.07 15.34 -11.55
N VAL A 100 11.18 14.71 -11.90
CA VAL A 100 12.47 15.36 -12.11
C VAL A 100 13.09 14.90 -13.43
N GLY A 101 13.86 15.80 -14.07
CA GLY A 101 14.61 15.50 -15.30
C GLY A 101 13.79 15.50 -16.60
N ASN A 102 14.50 15.27 -17.71
CA ASN A 102 13.96 15.07 -19.06
C ASN A 102 14.69 13.90 -19.75
N PRO A 103 14.06 12.73 -20.01
CA PRO A 103 12.64 12.43 -19.78
C PRO A 103 12.26 12.38 -18.28
N PRO A 104 10.98 12.63 -17.93
CA PRO A 104 10.55 12.72 -16.54
C PRO A 104 10.72 11.39 -15.82
N ARG A 105 11.36 11.44 -14.64
CA ARG A 105 11.46 10.31 -13.70
C ARG A 105 10.81 10.69 -12.38
N LEU A 106 10.32 9.69 -11.66
CA LEU A 106 9.75 9.90 -10.34
C LEU A 106 10.85 9.88 -9.27
N SER A 107 10.78 10.84 -8.35
CA SER A 107 11.65 10.95 -7.19
C SER A 107 10.82 11.24 -5.95
N ILE A 108 11.18 10.65 -4.82
CA ILE A 108 10.53 10.94 -3.54
C ILE A 108 10.96 12.34 -3.11
N SER A 109 10.02 13.26 -2.98
CA SER A 109 10.29 14.65 -2.60
C SER A 109 10.20 14.86 -1.09
N ARG A 110 9.18 14.28 -0.45
CA ARG A 110 8.89 14.46 0.99
C ARG A 110 8.17 13.23 1.55
N GLN A 111 8.37 12.95 2.83
CA GLN A 111 7.60 11.92 3.55
C GLN A 111 6.54 12.62 4.40
N TYR A 112 5.26 12.32 4.16
CA TYR A 112 4.16 12.90 4.91
C TYR A 112 3.14 11.84 5.31
N THR A 113 2.85 11.89 6.61
CA THR A 113 1.75 11.23 7.31
C THR A 113 2.00 9.75 7.65
N ARG A 114 1.65 9.42 8.90
CA ARG A 114 1.59 8.08 9.46
C ARG A 114 0.13 7.79 9.79
N GLY A 115 -0.44 6.72 9.25
CA GLY A 115 -1.82 6.33 9.51
C GLY A 115 -2.57 5.79 8.30
N PRO A 116 -3.73 5.14 8.51
CA PRO A 116 -4.60 4.65 7.44
C PRO A 116 -5.19 5.84 6.70
N ASP A 117 -4.47 6.30 5.68
CA ASP A 117 -4.88 7.37 4.80
C ASP A 117 -5.60 6.67 3.65
N ARG A 118 -6.94 6.70 3.62
CA ARG A 118 -7.69 6.33 2.40
C ARG A 118 -7.48 7.45 1.38
N THR A 119 -6.24 7.66 0.96
CA THR A 119 -5.87 8.61 -0.09
C THR A 119 -6.30 7.99 -1.41
N VAL A 120 -7.51 8.33 -1.85
CA VAL A 120 -7.89 8.18 -3.26
C VAL A 120 -7.69 9.56 -3.89
N THR A 121 -6.54 9.76 -4.54
CA THR A 121 -6.34 10.96 -5.35
C THR A 121 -7.00 10.73 -6.71
N ARG A 122 -8.09 11.44 -6.97
CA ARG A 122 -8.79 11.45 -8.28
C ARG A 122 -8.44 12.73 -9.00
N HIS A 123 -7.80 12.62 -10.16
CA HIS A 123 -7.59 13.75 -11.05
C HIS A 123 -8.55 13.64 -12.24
N TYR A 124 -9.38 14.67 -12.42
CA TYR A 124 -10.19 14.86 -13.61
C TYR A 124 -9.49 15.88 -14.50
N THR A 125 -9.19 15.51 -15.75
CA THR A 125 -8.82 16.50 -16.77
C THR A 125 -10.07 16.85 -17.56
N LEU A 126 -10.51 18.11 -17.47
CA LEU A 126 -11.58 18.63 -18.31
C LEU A 126 -11.00 18.93 -19.69
N GLY A 127 -11.31 18.08 -20.67
CA GLY A 127 -11.03 18.30 -22.09
C GLY A 127 -12.30 18.73 -22.83
N ARG A 128 -12.15 19.36 -24.00
CA ARG A 128 -13.24 19.53 -24.95
C ARG A 128 -13.12 18.43 -25.99
N GLY A 129 -14.07 17.49 -26.00
CA GLY A 129 -14.11 16.40 -26.97
C GLY A 129 -14.36 16.92 -28.39
N GLU A 130 -14.20 16.05 -29.39
CA GLU A 130 -14.32 16.37 -30.83
C GLU A 130 -15.71 16.94 -31.19
N SER A 131 -16.72 16.65 -30.37
CA SER A 131 -18.10 17.17 -30.45
C SER A 131 -18.32 18.55 -29.81
N GLY A 132 -17.30 19.17 -29.23
CA GLY A 132 -17.40 20.45 -28.52
C GLY A 132 -17.95 20.35 -27.09
N ARG A 133 -18.36 19.16 -26.62
CA ARG A 133 -18.76 18.92 -25.23
C ARG A 133 -17.56 18.83 -24.30
N LEU A 134 -17.75 19.27 -23.05
CA LEU A 134 -16.81 19.00 -21.97
C LEU A 134 -16.79 17.49 -21.72
N GLU A 135 -15.67 16.85 -22.03
CA GLU A 135 -15.38 15.47 -21.69
C GLU A 135 -14.44 15.48 -20.49
N ALA A 136 -14.92 14.97 -19.36
CA ALA A 136 -14.07 14.69 -18.22
C ALA A 136 -13.39 13.34 -18.46
N THR A 137 -12.14 13.37 -18.90
CA THR A 137 -11.32 12.15 -18.99
C THR A 137 -10.74 11.90 -17.61
N GLU A 138 -11.15 10.81 -16.96
CA GLU A 138 -10.52 10.33 -15.74
C GLU A 138 -9.08 9.91 -16.10
N THR A 139 -8.11 10.75 -15.75
CA THR A 139 -6.72 10.56 -16.17
C THR A 139 -5.92 9.74 -15.19
N PHE A 140 -6.36 9.61 -13.92
CA PHE A 140 -5.75 8.68 -12.96
C PHE A 140 -6.53 8.49 -11.65
N ARG A 141 -6.49 7.26 -11.13
CA ARG A 141 -6.88 6.87 -9.77
C ARG A 141 -5.68 6.22 -9.07
N PHE A 142 -5.10 6.92 -8.10
CA PHE A 142 -4.23 6.28 -7.10
C PHE A 142 -5.12 5.64 -6.05
N ASP A 143 -5.01 4.33 -5.85
CA ASP A 143 -5.69 3.63 -4.78
C ASP A 143 -4.65 2.88 -3.93
N SER A 144 -4.38 3.36 -2.71
CA SER A 144 -3.51 2.64 -1.77
C SER A 144 -4.01 1.22 -1.48
N ALA A 145 -5.28 0.94 -1.79
CA ALA A 145 -5.86 -0.40 -1.81
C ALA A 145 -5.10 -1.39 -2.73
N GLU A 146 -4.53 -0.95 -3.85
CA GLU A 146 -3.83 -1.86 -4.78
C GLU A 146 -2.61 -2.55 -4.14
N LEU A 147 -1.95 -1.89 -3.19
CA LEU A 147 -0.88 -2.48 -2.40
C LEU A 147 -1.42 -3.07 -1.08
N ARG A 148 -2.33 -2.35 -0.41
CA ARG A 148 -2.83 -2.75 0.92
C ARG A 148 -3.65 -4.04 0.86
N ASP A 149 -4.55 -4.16 -0.11
CA ASP A 149 -5.56 -5.21 -0.10
C ASP A 149 -4.94 -6.60 -0.31
N PRO A 150 -3.98 -6.82 -1.25
CA PRO A 150 -3.28 -8.10 -1.33
C PRO A 150 -2.53 -8.48 -0.05
N LEU A 151 -1.90 -7.51 0.63
CA LEU A 151 -1.23 -7.75 1.91
C LEU A 151 -2.22 -8.16 2.98
N ARG A 152 -3.33 -7.41 3.08
CA ARG A 152 -4.39 -7.66 4.06
C ARG A 152 -5.04 -9.02 3.84
N ASP A 153 -5.38 -9.35 2.61
CA ASP A 153 -6.06 -10.60 2.29
C ASP A 153 -5.20 -11.80 2.67
N ILE A 154 -3.87 -11.75 2.46
CA ILE A 154 -2.96 -12.79 2.96
C ILE A 154 -2.99 -12.90 4.48
N VAL A 155 -2.94 -11.77 5.19
CA VAL A 155 -2.97 -11.76 6.65
C VAL A 155 -4.26 -12.41 7.17
N LEU A 156 -5.41 -11.98 6.65
CA LEU A 156 -6.73 -12.48 7.07
C LEU A 156 -6.93 -13.96 6.71
N THR A 157 -6.57 -14.37 5.48
CA THR A 157 -6.71 -15.78 5.05
C THR A 157 -5.71 -16.71 5.75
N SER A 158 -4.66 -16.17 6.36
CA SER A 158 -3.73 -16.93 7.22
C SER A 158 -4.21 -17.05 8.67
N GLY A 159 -5.37 -16.50 9.01
CA GLY A 159 -5.91 -16.52 10.37
C GLY A 159 -5.33 -15.45 11.29
N TRP A 160 -4.72 -14.40 10.72
CA TRP A 160 -4.13 -13.31 11.49
C TRP A 160 -4.97 -12.04 11.40
N THR A 161 -5.00 -11.27 12.46
CA THR A 161 -5.69 -9.97 12.51
C THR A 161 -4.83 -8.89 11.83
N TRP A 162 -5.39 -8.16 10.88
CA TRP A 162 -4.78 -6.95 10.34
C TRP A 162 -5.09 -5.77 11.25
N ARG A 163 -4.09 -5.14 11.85
CA ARG A 163 -4.27 -3.97 12.70
C ARG A 163 -3.49 -2.77 12.19
N SER A 164 -4.21 -1.78 11.64
CA SER A 164 -3.57 -0.51 11.27
C SER A 164 -3.25 0.30 12.53
N VAL A 165 -2.04 0.85 12.62
CA VAL A 165 -1.61 1.69 13.75
C VAL A 165 -1.16 3.08 13.26
N VAL A 166 -1.73 4.12 13.85
CA VAL A 166 -1.48 5.53 13.48
C VAL A 166 -0.29 6.10 14.25
N PHE A 167 -0.12 5.70 15.51
CA PHE A 167 0.96 6.10 16.39
C PHE A 167 1.38 4.91 17.27
N GLY A 168 2.70 4.67 17.37
CA GLY A 168 3.28 3.54 18.12
C GLY A 168 4.64 3.15 17.58
N ARG A 169 5.52 2.60 18.43
CA ARG A 169 6.61 1.75 17.93
C ARG A 169 5.96 0.51 17.34
N LEU A 170 6.44 0.10 16.16
CA LEU A 170 6.31 -1.29 15.75
C LEU A 170 6.83 -2.15 16.89
#